data_AF-A0A5K0VCA7-F1
#
_entry.id   AF-A0A5K0VCA7-F1
#
_cell.length_a   1.000
_cell.length_b   1.000
_cell.length_c   1.000
_cell.angle_alpha   90.00
_cell.angle_beta   90.00
_cell.angle_gamma   90.00
#
_symmetry.space_group_name_H-M   'P 1'
#
loop_
_entity.id
_entity.type
_entity.pdbx_description
1 polymer ?
#
loop_
_entity_poly.entity_id
_entity_poly.type
_entity_poly.pdbx_seq_one_letter_code
_entity_poly.pdbx_strand_id
1 'polypeptide(L)' 'KLNANRVVVGTLRGFDQFMNLVVDNTVEVNGNEKTEIGMV' A
#
# COMPACT_ATOMS: atom_id res chain seq x y z
N LYS A 1 6.89 6.21 2.40
CA LYS A 1 5.75 7.05 2.83
C LYS A 1 5.03 7.50 1.57
N LEU A 2 3.77 7.13 1.40
CA LEU A 2 2.98 7.59 0.27
C LEU A 2 2.50 9.03 0.54
N ASN A 3 1.96 9.67 -0.49
CA ASN A 3 1.38 11.00 -0.36
C ASN A 3 0.35 11.06 0.79
N ALA A 4 0.24 12.23 1.43
CA ALA A 4 -0.63 12.48 2.59
C ALA A 4 -0.29 11.68 3.86
N ASN A 5 0.99 11.30 4.07
CA ASN A 5 1.46 10.49 5.20
C ASN A 5 0.81 9.10 5.29
N ARG A 6 0.24 8.61 4.20
CA ARG A 6 -0.36 7.27 4.17
C ARG A 6 0.73 6.21 4.30
N VAL A 7 0.49 5.27 5.19
CA VAL A 7 1.31 4.07 5.36
C VAL A 7 0.47 2.90 4.87
N VAL A 8 1.01 2.16 3.92
CA VAL A 8 0.32 1.04 3.30
C VAL A 8 1.19 -0.20 3.47
N VAL A 9 0.59 -1.29 3.92
CA VAL A 9 1.24 -2.57 4.18
C VAL A 9 0.54 -3.64 3.37
N GLY A 10 1.31 -4.45 2.64
CA GLY A 10 0.77 -5.55 1.85
C GLY A 10 1.88 -6.38 1.21
N THR A 11 1.49 -7.34 0.37
CA THR A 11 2.42 -8.23 -0.33
C THR A 11 2.78 -7.65 -1.69
N LEU A 12 4.05 -7.29 -1.91
CA LEU A 12 4.52 -6.80 -3.20
C LEU A 12 4.47 -7.91 -4.27
N ARG A 13 3.76 -7.67 -5.38
CA ARG A 13 3.61 -8.60 -6.50
C ARG A 13 4.38 -8.17 -7.75
N GLY A 14 4.62 -6.86 -7.90
CA GLY A 14 5.33 -6.32 -9.04
C GLY A 14 5.76 -4.88 -8.83
N PHE A 15 6.76 -4.47 -9.59
CA PHE A 15 7.19 -3.08 -9.69
C PHE A 15 7.76 -2.82 -11.09
N ASP A 16 7.77 -1.56 -11.51
CA ASP A 16 8.40 -1.12 -12.76
C ASP A 16 9.57 -0.14 -12.52
N GLN A 17 10.23 0.27 -13.61
CA GLN A 17 11.35 1.23 -13.57
C GLN A 17 10.95 2.65 -13.10
N PHE A 18 9.64 2.94 -13.10
CA PHE A 18 9.08 4.21 -12.63
C PHE A 18 8.59 4.10 -11.18
N MET A 19 8.83 2.97 -10.52
CA MET A 19 8.42 2.65 -9.16
C MET A 19 6.90 2.62 -8.94
N ASN A 20 6.11 2.33 -9.99
CA ASN A 20 4.73 1.92 -9.76
C ASN A 20 4.77 0.54 -9.10
N LEU A 21 4.02 0.37 -8.01
CA LEU A 21 3.99 -0.86 -7.22
C LEU A 21 2.64 -1.53 -7.38
N VAL A 22 2.64 -2.86 -7.48
CA VAL A 22 1.43 -3.68 -7.39
C VAL A 22 1.50 -4.46 -6.09
N VAL A 23 0.56 -4.21 -5.19
CA VAL A 23 0.52 -4.75 -3.82
C VAL A 23 -0.80 -5.47 -3.59
N ASP A 24 -0.72 -6.70 -3.12
CA ASP A 24 -1.87 -7.56 -2.82
C ASP A 24 -2.10 -7.66 -1.30
N ASN A 25 -3.34 -8.00 -0.90
CA ASN A 25 -3.77 -8.04 0.51
C ASN A 25 -3.37 -6.77 1.28
N THR A 26 -3.64 -5.63 0.68
CA THR A 26 -3.18 -4.34 1.14
C THR A 26 -4.07 -3.80 2.25
N VAL A 27 -3.43 -3.29 3.30
CA VAL A 27 -4.03 -2.59 4.43
C VAL A 27 -3.43 -1.21 4.53
N GLU A 28 -4.30 -0.20 4.53
CA GLU A 28 -3.93 1.16 4.87
C GLU A 28 -3.90 1.32 6.39
N VAL A 29 -2.84 1.95 6.90
CA VAL A 29 -2.65 2.29 8.30
C VAL A 29 -2.66 3.81 8.43
N ASN A 30 -3.66 4.34 9.12
CA ASN A 30 -3.75 5.74 9.49
C ASN A 30 -3.78 5.85 11.02
N GLY A 31 -2.61 6.01 11.63
CA GLY A 31 -2.47 5.97 13.09
C GLY A 31 -2.85 4.59 13.64
N ASN A 32 -3.96 4.52 14.38
CA ASN A 32 -4.50 3.26 14.93
C ASN A 32 -5.58 2.62 14.05
N GLU A 33 -6.09 3.32 13.04
CA GLU A 33 -7.09 2.75 12.13
C GLU A 33 -6.42 1.94 11.03
N LYS A 34 -6.97 0.75 10.78
CA LYS A 34 -6.57 -0.16 9.71
C LYS A 34 -7.74 -0.37 8.77
N THR A 35 -7.54 -0.08 7.50
CA THR A 35 -8.55 -0.24 6.46
C THR A 35 -8.05 -1.21 5.41
N GLU A 36 -8.79 -2.30 5.17
CA GLU A 36 -8.50 -3.25 4.10
C GLU A 36 -8.89 -2.65 2.75
N ILE A 37 -7.93 -2.61 1.82
CA ILE A 37 -8.09 -2.04 0.48
C ILE A 37 -7.95 -3.08 -0.63
N GLY A 38 -7.48 -4.29 -0.32
CA GLY A 38 -7.35 -5.38 -1.28
C GLY A 38 -6.12 -5.24 -2.19
N MET A 39 -6.30 -5.35 -3.50
CA MET A 39 -5.21 -5.23 -4.47
C MET A 39 -5.13 -3.81 -5.03
N VAL A 40 -3.97 -3.17 -4.92
CA VAL A 40 -3.71 -1.79 -5.39
C VAL A 40 -2.32 -1.62 -5.98
#